data_AF-A0AA35SB81-F1
#
_entry.id   AF-A0AA35SB81-F1
#
_cell.length_a   1.000
_cell.length_b   1.000
_cell.length_c   1.000
_cell.angle_alpha   90.00
_cell.angle_beta   90.00
_cell.angle_gamma   90.00
#
_symmetry.space_group_name_H-M   'P 1'
#
loop_
_entity.id
_entity.type
_entity.pdbx_description
1 polymer ?
#
loop_
_entity_poly.entity_id
_entity_poly.type
_entity_poly.pdbx_seq_one_letter_code
_entity_poly.pdbx_strand_id
1 'polypeptide(L)'
;MEPHVSVASADSSGKVTVWASTQGPFAIRSGIAGTLGIPLTQINVIGTTMGGGFGGRFGVIITHIPAVLLSQKTGRPVRVQMTREEEFTDGRPAPGCVIKLKTGATNDGRILARQALAFWDSGSVSGASIGSTIRVRGVYKIPNLKVDAYGVHTNKSGTAAYRAPGAPQAIFAGESQLDEIAERLGMDPVEFRLMNMREEGDPSPAGGSEPKVGYKETLEAVADAAGWWDRETDENQGWGVAVGDWTNGCGPGWVYVSVHEDGSARVFHGSMDITGTDTMISQIVAEILTVPYKSVTIRRGDTDSAPVFQQFRRKRCDIHDG
;
A
#
# COMPACT_ATOMS: atom_id res chain seq x y z
N MET A 1 1.78 -11.95 16.94
CA MET A 1 2.17 -11.38 15.63
C MET A 1 3.69 -11.26 15.54
N GLU A 2 4.25 -11.44 14.33
CA GLU A 2 5.70 -11.55 14.08
C GLU A 2 6.43 -10.17 14.18
N PRO A 3 7.54 -10.05 14.93
CA PRO A 3 8.47 -8.91 14.84
C PRO A 3 9.38 -8.98 13.60
N HIS A 4 10.05 -7.89 13.25
CA HIS A 4 11.08 -7.83 12.22
C HIS A 4 12.22 -8.79 12.57
N VAL A 5 12.58 -9.59 11.57
CA VAL A 5 13.63 -10.58 11.69
C VAL A 5 14.31 -10.78 10.35
N SER A 6 15.62 -10.99 10.41
CA SER A 6 16.45 -11.37 9.28
C SER A 6 17.47 -12.41 9.72
N VAL A 7 17.87 -13.25 8.77
CA VAL A 7 19.08 -14.06 8.89
C VAL A 7 19.95 -13.74 7.70
N ALA A 8 21.24 -13.49 7.91
CA ALA A 8 22.21 -13.31 6.83
C ALA A 8 23.35 -14.29 6.97
N SER A 9 23.86 -14.77 5.85
CA SER A 9 25.06 -15.58 5.74
C SER A 9 25.94 -15.01 4.63
N ALA A 10 27.07 -14.43 5.02
CA ALA A 10 28.14 -14.03 4.12
C ALA A 10 29.21 -15.13 4.10
N ASP A 11 29.60 -15.58 2.90
CA ASP A 11 30.67 -16.56 2.74
C ASP A 11 32.02 -15.87 2.42
N SER A 12 33.08 -16.68 2.38
CA SER A 12 34.44 -16.21 2.10
C SER A 12 34.65 -15.70 0.66
N SER A 13 33.72 -15.99 -0.26
CA SER A 13 33.76 -15.47 -1.64
C SER A 13 33.16 -14.06 -1.74
N GLY A 14 32.52 -13.59 -0.67
CA GLY A 14 31.81 -12.31 -0.64
C GLY A 14 30.33 -12.43 -1.03
N LYS A 15 29.82 -13.63 -1.32
CA LYS A 15 28.39 -13.84 -1.57
C LYS A 15 27.62 -13.74 -0.26
N VAL A 16 26.51 -13.02 -0.31
CA VAL A 16 25.62 -12.77 0.82
C VAL A 16 24.25 -13.35 0.51
N THR A 17 23.78 -14.27 1.35
CA THR A 17 22.39 -14.74 1.33
C THR A 17 21.63 -14.17 2.52
N VAL A 18 20.45 -13.60 2.28
CA VAL A 18 19.59 -13.02 3.32
C VAL A 18 18.22 -13.68 3.29
N TRP A 19 17.82 -14.32 4.39
CA TRP A 19 16.44 -14.74 4.63
C TRP A 19 15.71 -13.61 5.34
N ALA A 20 14.69 -13.05 4.69
CA ALA A 20 14.00 -11.87 5.15
C ALA A 20 12.49 -12.13 5.28
N SER A 21 11.89 -11.67 6.38
CA SER A 21 10.44 -11.49 6.48
C SER A 21 10.09 -10.12 5.92
N THR A 22 9.79 -10.07 4.62
CA THR A 22 9.73 -8.86 3.78
C THR A 22 8.58 -8.86 2.79
N GLN A 23 8.11 -7.68 2.39
CA GLN A 23 7.17 -7.51 1.27
C GLN A 23 7.86 -7.30 -0.08
N GLY A 24 9.18 -7.06 -0.10
CA GLY A 24 9.91 -6.65 -1.31
C GLY A 24 11.34 -7.14 -1.32
N PRO A 25 11.59 -8.44 -1.62
CA PRO A 25 12.93 -9.03 -1.58
C PRO A 25 13.91 -8.33 -2.54
N PHE A 26 13.47 -7.94 -3.73
CA PHE A 26 14.29 -7.21 -4.70
C PHE A 26 14.68 -5.80 -4.20
N ALA A 27 13.76 -5.12 -3.49
CA ALA A 27 14.05 -3.81 -2.90
C ALA A 27 15.08 -3.92 -1.77
N ILE A 28 15.02 -4.99 -0.97
CA ILE A 28 16.05 -5.29 0.02
C ILE A 28 17.39 -5.53 -0.65
N ARG A 29 17.44 -6.34 -1.73
CA ARG A 29 18.68 -6.61 -2.45
C ARG A 29 19.34 -5.31 -2.92
N SER A 30 18.57 -4.43 -3.55
CA SER A 30 19.05 -3.11 -3.98
C SER A 30 19.46 -2.21 -2.81
N GLY A 31 18.71 -2.24 -1.70
CA GLY A 31 19.04 -1.47 -0.49
C GLY A 31 20.35 -1.91 0.15
N ILE A 32 20.59 -3.21 0.27
CA ILE A 32 21.85 -3.77 0.78
C ILE A 32 23.00 -3.39 -0.16
N ALA A 33 22.84 -3.58 -1.48
CA ALA A 33 23.86 -3.21 -2.46
C ALA A 33 24.26 -1.73 -2.37
N GLY A 34 23.27 -0.83 -2.36
CA GLY A 34 23.51 0.60 -2.28
C GLY A 34 24.11 1.06 -0.94
N THR A 35 23.74 0.40 0.16
CA THR A 35 24.22 0.77 1.50
C THR A 35 25.62 0.24 1.80
N LEU A 36 25.92 -1.00 1.39
CA LEU A 36 27.16 -1.69 1.73
C LEU A 36 28.18 -1.74 0.59
N GLY A 37 27.82 -1.25 -0.61
CA GLY A 37 28.70 -1.29 -1.78
C GLY A 37 28.93 -2.70 -2.33
N ILE A 38 28.07 -3.67 -1.99
CA ILE A 38 28.17 -5.05 -2.46
C ILE A 38 27.50 -5.14 -3.85
N PRO A 39 28.14 -5.75 -4.86
CA PRO A 39 27.51 -5.93 -6.17
C PRO A 39 26.19 -6.70 -6.06
N LEU A 40 25.16 -6.29 -6.82
CA LEU A 40 23.84 -6.96 -6.82
C LEU A 40 23.93 -8.46 -7.10
N THR A 41 24.88 -8.88 -7.94
CA THR A 41 25.14 -10.27 -8.30
C THR A 41 25.72 -11.11 -7.17
N GLN A 42 26.18 -10.48 -6.09
CA GLN A 42 26.70 -11.11 -4.89
C GLN A 42 25.67 -11.17 -3.76
N ILE A 43 24.43 -10.72 -3.99
CA ILE A 43 23.39 -10.67 -2.95
C ILE A 43 22.18 -11.46 -3.42
N ASN A 44 21.86 -12.53 -2.69
CA ASN A 44 20.61 -13.25 -2.82
C ASN A 44 19.69 -12.97 -1.63
N VAL A 45 18.45 -12.56 -1.88
CA VAL A 45 17.43 -12.38 -0.86
C VAL A 45 16.32 -13.40 -1.05
N ILE A 46 16.13 -14.21 -0.02
CA ILE A 46 15.08 -15.23 0.07
C ILE A 46 13.96 -14.67 0.95
N GLY A 47 12.82 -14.38 0.32
CA GLY A 47 11.62 -13.97 1.04
C GLY A 47 10.98 -15.15 1.78
N THR A 48 10.89 -15.04 3.11
CA THR A 48 10.31 -16.08 3.97
C THR A 48 8.81 -15.88 4.22
N THR A 49 8.11 -16.93 4.65
CA THR A 49 6.73 -16.81 5.14
C THR A 49 6.69 -15.80 6.29
N MET A 50 5.70 -14.91 6.25
CA MET A 50 5.63 -13.72 7.10
C MET A 50 4.31 -13.68 7.87
N GLY A 51 4.37 -13.28 9.13
CA GLY A 51 3.22 -13.06 10.01
C GLY A 51 2.61 -11.67 9.88
N GLY A 52 2.42 -11.19 8.65
CA GLY A 52 1.86 -9.87 8.31
C GLY A 52 2.91 -8.76 8.12
N GLY A 53 2.54 -7.72 7.35
CA GLY A 53 3.43 -6.59 7.04
C GLY A 53 2.75 -5.23 7.01
N PHE A 54 1.58 -5.12 6.37
CA PHE A 54 0.76 -3.89 6.32
C PHE A 54 1.52 -2.63 5.84
N GLY A 55 2.62 -2.79 5.10
CA GLY A 55 3.50 -1.72 4.62
C GLY A 55 4.83 -1.63 5.40
N GLY A 56 4.84 -2.03 6.67
CA GLY A 56 6.01 -1.86 7.56
C GLY A 56 7.21 -2.73 7.17
N ARG A 57 7.00 -3.77 6.35
CA ARG A 57 8.07 -4.67 5.86
C ARG A 57 8.44 -4.41 4.40
N PHE A 58 8.02 -3.27 3.85
CA PHE A 58 8.40 -2.82 2.52
C PHE A 58 9.64 -1.93 2.60
N GLY A 59 10.79 -2.41 2.11
CA GLY A 59 12.02 -1.61 2.01
C GLY A 59 12.70 -1.23 3.34
N VAL A 60 12.19 -1.67 4.49
CA VAL A 60 12.83 -1.46 5.80
C VAL A 60 14.05 -2.36 5.93
N ILE A 61 15.23 -1.77 6.13
CA ILE A 61 16.53 -2.47 6.16
C ILE A 61 17.11 -2.66 7.56
N ILE A 62 16.35 -2.31 8.61
CA ILE A 62 16.81 -2.20 10.00
C ILE A 62 17.44 -3.50 10.50
N THR A 63 16.83 -4.65 10.21
CA THR A 63 17.41 -5.95 10.58
C THR A 63 18.38 -6.49 9.52
N HIS A 64 18.21 -6.11 8.25
CA HIS A 64 18.98 -6.67 7.13
C HIS A 64 20.44 -6.23 7.15
N ILE A 65 20.71 -4.92 7.29
CA ILE A 65 22.08 -4.40 7.26
C ILE A 65 22.92 -4.91 8.44
N PRO A 66 22.46 -4.86 9.70
CA PRO A 66 23.23 -5.40 10.82
C PRO A 66 23.49 -6.89 10.68
N ALA A 67 22.52 -7.68 10.21
CA ALA A 67 22.71 -9.11 10.00
C ALA A 67 23.84 -9.39 9.00
N VAL A 68 23.86 -8.67 7.86
CA VAL A 68 24.91 -8.83 6.85
C VAL A 68 26.28 -8.44 7.41
N LEU A 69 26.40 -7.27 8.03
CA LEU A 69 27.67 -6.78 8.60
C LEU A 69 28.21 -7.71 9.69
N LEU A 70 27.34 -8.20 10.59
CA LEU A 70 27.74 -9.13 11.63
C LEU A 70 28.13 -10.49 11.05
N SER A 71 27.44 -10.96 10.01
CA SER A 71 27.80 -12.20 9.32
C SER A 71 29.18 -12.09 8.65
N GLN A 72 29.46 -10.99 7.96
CA GLN A 72 30.78 -10.73 7.36
C GLN A 72 31.89 -10.68 8.42
N LYS A 73 31.62 -10.02 9.57
CA LYS A 73 32.61 -9.90 10.65
C LYS A 73 32.91 -11.23 11.35
N THR A 74 31.90 -12.09 11.47
CA THR A 74 32.01 -13.36 12.21
C THR A 74 32.34 -14.56 11.33
N GLY A 75 32.14 -14.46 10.01
CA GLY A 75 32.23 -15.59 9.08
C GLY A 75 31.16 -16.66 9.33
N ARG A 76 30.06 -16.31 10.00
CA ARG A 76 29.00 -17.24 10.41
C ARG A 76 27.62 -16.68 10.05
N PRO A 77 26.59 -17.52 9.87
CA PRO A 77 25.22 -17.04 9.77
C PRO A 77 24.80 -16.29 11.04
N VAL A 78 24.19 -15.11 10.87
CA VAL A 78 23.71 -14.26 11.97
C VAL A 78 22.23 -14.00 11.82
N ARG A 79 21.48 -14.21 12.90
CA ARG A 79 20.07 -13.83 13.03
C ARG A 79 19.96 -12.53 13.82
N VAL A 80 19.27 -11.55 13.28
CA VAL A 80 18.89 -10.32 13.97
C VAL A 80 17.38 -10.27 14.07
N GLN A 81 16.86 -10.18 15.28
CA GLN A 81 15.43 -10.11 15.56
C GLN A 81 15.16 -8.98 16.53
N MET A 82 14.18 -8.15 16.20
CA MET A 82 13.68 -7.12 17.09
C MET A 82 12.76 -7.75 18.15
N THR A 83 12.89 -7.27 19.38
CA THR A 83 11.89 -7.43 20.43
C THR A 83 10.63 -6.63 20.08
N ARG A 84 9.52 -6.93 20.77
CA ARG A 84 8.27 -6.18 20.57
C ARG A 84 8.41 -4.71 21.00
N GLU A 85 9.25 -4.41 21.98
CA GLU A 85 9.53 -3.04 22.39
C GLU A 85 10.29 -2.28 21.30
N GLU A 86 11.31 -2.92 20.70
CA GLU A 86 12.05 -2.35 19.56
C GLU A 86 11.13 -2.14 18.35
N GLU A 87 10.14 -3.00 18.10
CA GLU A 87 9.14 -2.79 17.05
C GLU A 87 8.39 -1.45 17.21
N PHE A 88 7.95 -1.14 18.43
CA PHE A 88 7.24 0.11 18.68
C PHE A 88 8.18 1.31 18.75
N THR A 89 9.44 1.08 19.08
CA THR A 89 10.45 2.13 19.16
C THR A 89 10.96 2.52 17.79
N ASP A 90 11.30 1.57 16.90
CA ASP A 90 11.94 1.85 15.60
C ASP A 90 11.41 0.99 14.44
N GLY A 91 10.29 0.27 14.58
CA GLY A 91 9.67 -0.51 13.50
C GLY A 91 9.02 0.32 12.38
N ARG A 92 9.25 1.64 12.39
CA ARG A 92 8.78 2.64 11.44
C ARG A 92 7.26 2.72 11.25
N PRO A 93 6.54 3.42 12.13
CA PRO A 93 5.08 3.51 12.08
C PRO A 93 4.59 4.38 10.92
N ALA A 94 3.26 4.40 10.74
CA ALA A 94 2.59 5.39 9.89
C ALA A 94 2.97 6.81 10.32
N PRO A 95 3.15 7.74 9.38
CA PRO A 95 3.40 9.13 9.73
C PRO A 95 2.17 9.78 10.36
N GLY A 96 2.39 10.52 11.45
CA GLY A 96 1.40 11.47 11.95
C GLY A 96 1.32 12.68 11.03
N CYS A 97 0.18 13.38 11.03
CA CYS A 97 0.06 14.62 10.27
C CYS A 97 -0.95 15.59 10.87
N VAL A 98 -0.80 16.85 10.51
CA VAL A 98 -1.78 17.91 10.73
C VAL A 98 -2.24 18.40 9.36
N ILE A 99 -3.54 18.26 9.06
CA ILE A 99 -4.13 18.69 7.79
C ILE A 99 -5.16 19.78 8.08
N LYS A 100 -4.97 20.95 7.47
CA LYS A 100 -5.94 22.05 7.50
C LYS A 100 -6.67 22.09 6.17
N LEU A 101 -8.00 22.06 6.20
CA LEU A 101 -8.85 22.09 5.01
C LEU A 101 -9.76 23.32 5.00
N LYS A 102 -9.90 23.91 3.81
CA LYS A 102 -10.92 24.92 3.51
C LYS A 102 -11.65 24.49 2.24
N THR A 103 -12.95 24.23 2.35
CA THR A 103 -13.80 23.87 1.20
C THR A 103 -14.82 24.97 0.95
N GLY A 104 -14.99 25.35 -0.31
CA GLY A 104 -16.07 26.22 -0.76
C GLY A 104 -17.13 25.37 -1.46
N ALA A 105 -18.37 25.49 -1.00
CA ALA A 105 -19.55 24.89 -1.61
C ALA A 105 -20.64 25.95 -1.79
N THR A 106 -21.55 25.71 -2.72
CA THR A 106 -22.74 26.54 -2.93
C THR A 106 -23.85 26.17 -1.94
N ASN A 107 -24.87 27.02 -1.83
CA ASN A 107 -26.02 26.76 -0.95
C ASN A 107 -26.84 25.53 -1.39
N ASP A 108 -26.79 25.16 -2.67
CA ASP A 108 -27.40 23.95 -3.23
C ASP A 108 -26.49 22.71 -3.13
N GLY A 109 -25.35 22.79 -2.43
CA GLY A 109 -24.52 21.63 -2.07
C GLY A 109 -23.37 21.30 -3.03
N ARG A 110 -23.21 22.02 -4.14
CA ARG A 110 -22.12 21.75 -5.10
C ARG A 110 -20.77 22.23 -4.56
N ILE A 111 -19.77 21.35 -4.54
CA ILE A 111 -18.39 21.70 -4.18
C ILE A 111 -17.71 22.45 -5.32
N LEU A 112 -17.16 23.63 -5.03
CA LEU A 112 -16.46 24.49 -6.00
C LEU A 112 -14.95 24.46 -5.85
N ALA A 113 -14.46 24.42 -4.61
CA ALA A 113 -13.03 24.50 -4.36
C ALA A 113 -12.62 23.81 -3.06
N ARG A 114 -11.40 23.30 -3.01
CA ARG A 114 -10.76 22.83 -1.77
C ARG A 114 -9.31 23.32 -1.71
N GLN A 115 -8.93 23.86 -0.57
CA GLN A 115 -7.54 24.16 -0.23
C GLN A 115 -7.13 23.28 0.94
N ALA A 116 -5.96 22.63 0.82
CA ALA A 116 -5.37 21.83 1.87
C ALA A 116 -3.94 22.31 2.18
N LEU A 117 -3.62 22.41 3.46
CA LEU A 117 -2.26 22.59 3.97
C LEU A 117 -1.95 21.44 4.93
N ALA A 118 -0.95 20.63 4.61
CA ALA A 118 -0.59 19.47 5.42
C ALA A 118 0.86 19.50 5.89
N PHE A 119 1.06 19.14 7.16
CA PHE A 119 2.37 18.90 7.76
C PHE A 119 2.45 17.44 8.19
N TRP A 120 3.39 16.70 7.61
CA TRP A 120 3.59 15.28 7.88
C TRP A 120 4.84 15.06 8.71
N ASP A 121 4.71 14.34 9.80
CA ASP A 121 5.84 13.95 10.61
C ASP A 121 6.64 12.85 9.90
N SER A 122 7.85 13.18 9.47
CA SER A 122 8.76 12.21 8.83
C SER A 122 9.56 11.40 9.84
N GLY A 123 9.65 11.86 11.09
CA GLY A 123 10.65 11.39 12.04
C GLY A 123 12.05 11.83 11.63
N SER A 124 13.03 11.04 12.05
CA SER A 124 14.47 11.31 11.88
C SER A 124 15.00 11.15 10.44
N VAL A 125 14.21 10.54 9.55
CA VAL A 125 14.58 10.30 8.14
C VAL A 125 13.43 10.65 7.21
N SER A 126 13.74 10.96 5.96
CA SER A 126 12.70 11.19 4.94
C SER A 126 11.93 9.90 4.68
N GLY A 127 10.61 9.99 4.51
CA GLY A 127 9.77 8.80 4.33
C GLY A 127 8.27 9.01 4.51
N ALA A 128 7.85 10.19 4.99
CA ALA A 128 6.43 10.48 5.13
C ALA A 128 5.67 10.47 3.79
N SER A 129 4.40 10.09 3.84
CA SER A 129 3.49 10.00 2.69
C SER A 129 2.96 11.37 2.25
N ILE A 130 3.84 12.36 2.08
CA ILE A 130 3.51 13.78 1.79
C ILE A 130 2.60 13.89 0.57
N GLY A 131 2.91 13.14 -0.49
CA GLY A 131 2.14 13.14 -1.73
C GLY A 131 0.71 12.62 -1.58
N SER A 132 0.43 11.81 -0.55
CA SER A 132 -0.92 11.31 -0.27
C SER A 132 -1.88 12.40 0.18
N THR A 133 -1.39 13.60 0.52
CA THR A 133 -2.25 14.77 0.79
C THR A 133 -3.22 15.05 -0.35
N ILE A 134 -2.88 14.75 -1.61
CA ILE A 134 -3.80 14.93 -2.75
C ILE A 134 -5.12 14.17 -2.59
N ARG A 135 -5.13 13.09 -1.78
CA ARG A 135 -6.31 12.28 -1.48
C ARG A 135 -7.38 13.03 -0.69
N VAL A 136 -7.09 14.21 -0.14
CA VAL A 136 -8.13 15.11 0.40
C VAL A 136 -9.16 15.53 -0.66
N ARG A 137 -8.88 15.32 -1.96
CA ARG A 137 -9.89 15.47 -3.01
C ARG A 137 -11.00 14.41 -2.91
N GLY A 138 -10.66 13.22 -2.44
CA GLY A 138 -11.56 12.07 -2.37
C GLY A 138 -12.09 11.64 -3.75
N VAL A 139 -13.26 11.03 -3.73
CA VAL A 139 -13.98 10.59 -4.93
C VAL A 139 -14.81 11.71 -5.59
N TYR A 140 -14.64 12.97 -5.18
CA TYR A 140 -15.54 14.07 -5.54
C TYR A 140 -15.05 14.95 -6.69
N LYS A 141 -16.00 15.57 -7.38
CA LYS A 141 -15.81 16.60 -8.40
C LYS A 141 -15.46 17.92 -7.72
N ILE A 142 -14.16 18.14 -7.53
CA ILE A 142 -13.64 19.41 -7.00
C ILE A 142 -12.88 20.11 -8.13
N PRO A 143 -13.47 21.12 -8.81
CA PRO A 143 -12.87 21.72 -9.99
C PRO A 143 -11.64 22.58 -9.66
N ASN A 144 -11.60 23.17 -8.47
CA ASN A 144 -10.48 24.01 -8.03
C ASN A 144 -9.81 23.40 -6.79
N LEU A 145 -8.63 22.81 -6.96
CA LEU A 145 -7.91 22.18 -5.86
C LEU A 145 -6.53 22.82 -5.70
N LYS A 146 -6.20 23.25 -4.48
CA LYS A 146 -4.86 23.67 -4.08
C LYS A 146 -4.38 22.81 -2.91
N VAL A 147 -3.21 22.21 -3.03
CA VAL A 147 -2.62 21.38 -1.97
C VAL A 147 -1.17 21.80 -1.76
N ASP A 148 -0.87 22.25 -0.55
CA ASP A 148 0.48 22.48 -0.04
C ASP A 148 0.77 21.42 1.03
N ALA A 149 1.87 20.68 0.89
CA ALA A 149 2.22 19.60 1.81
C ALA A 149 3.72 19.56 2.11
N TYR A 150 4.07 19.44 3.39
CA TYR A 150 5.44 19.49 3.88
C TYR A 150 5.74 18.27 4.75
N GLY A 151 6.90 17.65 4.51
CA GLY A 151 7.50 16.71 5.44
C GLY A 151 8.30 17.47 6.48
N VAL A 152 8.02 17.21 7.76
CA VAL A 152 8.69 17.82 8.90
C VAL A 152 9.54 16.77 9.59
N HIS A 153 10.84 17.03 9.70
CA HIS A 153 11.73 16.18 10.49
C HIS A 153 11.52 16.44 11.98
N THR A 154 11.47 15.36 12.75
CA THR A 154 11.36 15.39 14.21
C THR A 154 12.39 14.45 14.83
N ASN A 155 12.54 14.48 16.15
CA ASN A 155 13.43 13.57 16.87
C ASN A 155 12.83 12.18 17.12
N LYS A 156 11.63 11.89 16.56
CA LYS A 156 11.04 10.57 16.61
C LYS A 156 11.67 9.64 15.57
N SER A 157 11.48 8.34 15.74
CA SER A 157 11.91 7.34 14.77
C SER A 157 11.33 7.59 13.39
N GLY A 158 12.07 7.15 12.36
CA GLY A 158 11.64 7.29 10.98
C GLY A 158 10.27 6.65 10.75
N THR A 159 9.48 7.22 9.85
CA THR A 159 8.17 6.66 9.47
C THR A 159 8.26 5.81 8.22
N ALA A 160 7.27 4.94 7.99
CA ALA A 160 7.19 4.12 6.79
C ALA A 160 5.75 3.96 6.30
N ALA A 161 5.60 3.16 5.25
CA ALA A 161 4.31 2.77 4.72
C ALA A 161 3.50 2.02 5.80
N TYR A 162 2.26 2.46 6.00
CA TYR A 162 1.23 1.70 6.68
C TYR A 162 0.00 1.66 5.76
N ARG A 163 -0.71 0.52 5.74
CA ARG A 163 -1.72 0.16 4.72
C ARG A 163 -2.46 1.37 4.15
N ALA A 164 -2.40 1.51 2.82
CA ALA A 164 -2.79 2.71 2.08
C ALA A 164 -1.99 3.97 2.54
N PRO A 165 -0.67 4.03 2.31
CA PRO A 165 0.20 5.04 2.94
C PRO A 165 -0.31 6.48 2.79
N GLY A 166 -0.68 7.10 3.91
CA GLY A 166 -1.17 8.48 3.98
C GLY A 166 -2.62 8.70 3.54
N ALA A 167 -3.29 7.72 2.91
CA ALA A 167 -4.71 7.87 2.54
C ALA A 167 -5.64 7.94 3.74
N PRO A 168 -5.54 7.07 4.78
CA PRO A 168 -6.42 7.13 5.93
C PRO A 168 -6.45 8.52 6.56
N GLN A 169 -5.29 9.15 6.75
CA GLN A 169 -5.20 10.49 7.33
C GLN A 169 -5.85 11.56 6.44
N ALA A 170 -5.59 11.51 5.13
CA ALA A 170 -6.11 12.49 4.17
C ALA A 170 -7.61 12.34 3.92
N ILE A 171 -8.09 11.10 3.81
CA ILE A 171 -9.51 10.76 3.62
C ILE A 171 -10.28 11.09 4.88
N PHE A 172 -9.78 10.74 6.06
CA PHE A 172 -10.40 11.13 7.33
C PHE A 172 -10.61 12.64 7.40
N ALA A 173 -9.56 13.45 7.15
CA ALA A 173 -9.71 14.90 7.14
C ALA A 173 -10.75 15.38 6.11
N GLY A 174 -10.70 14.83 4.89
CA GLY A 174 -11.60 15.20 3.80
C GLY A 174 -13.06 14.87 4.08
N GLU A 175 -13.34 13.64 4.54
CA GLU A 175 -14.67 13.10 4.77
C GLU A 175 -15.33 13.69 6.02
N SER A 176 -14.58 13.87 7.11
CA SER A 176 -15.13 14.54 8.30
C SER A 176 -15.59 15.96 7.99
N GLN A 177 -14.84 16.71 7.18
CA GLN A 177 -15.28 18.04 6.75
C GLN A 177 -16.52 18.00 5.85
N LEU A 178 -16.76 16.92 5.08
CA LEU A 178 -17.96 16.83 4.26
C LEU A 178 -19.22 16.68 5.10
N ASP A 179 -19.17 15.92 6.20
CA ASP A 179 -20.29 15.83 7.15
C ASP A 179 -20.60 17.19 7.76
N GLU A 180 -19.58 17.95 8.20
CA GLU A 180 -19.78 19.30 8.73
C GLU A 180 -20.39 20.28 7.70
N ILE A 181 -20.07 20.11 6.41
CA ILE A 181 -20.64 20.95 5.34
C ILE A 181 -22.09 20.56 5.09
N ALA A 182 -22.38 19.25 4.99
CA ALA A 182 -23.73 18.75 4.78
C ALA A 182 -24.66 19.20 5.92
N GLU A 183 -24.21 19.08 7.17
CA GLU A 183 -24.93 19.54 8.36
C GLU A 183 -25.25 21.06 8.27
N ARG A 184 -24.27 21.89 7.95
CA ARG A 184 -24.46 23.35 7.83
C ARG A 184 -25.41 23.76 6.71
N LEU A 185 -25.50 22.95 5.65
CA LEU A 185 -26.41 23.15 4.53
C LEU A 185 -27.79 22.49 4.76
N GLY A 186 -27.96 21.73 5.85
CA GLY A 186 -29.18 20.98 6.12
C GLY A 186 -29.43 19.85 5.12
N MET A 187 -28.37 19.26 4.57
CA MET A 187 -28.43 18.17 3.59
C MET A 187 -28.09 16.83 4.23
N ASP A 188 -28.71 15.74 3.74
CA ASP A 188 -28.31 14.40 4.13
C ASP A 188 -26.86 14.12 3.65
N PRO A 189 -25.98 13.55 4.49
CA PRO A 189 -24.57 13.37 4.15
C PRO A 189 -24.32 12.31 3.06
N VAL A 190 -25.25 11.37 2.83
CA VAL A 190 -25.19 10.44 1.68
C VAL A 190 -25.59 11.18 0.41
N GLU A 191 -26.70 11.90 0.43
CA GLU A 191 -27.16 12.70 -0.73
C GLU A 191 -26.11 13.74 -1.17
N PHE A 192 -25.55 14.47 -0.19
CA PHE A 192 -24.49 15.45 -0.42
C PHE A 192 -23.26 14.83 -1.09
N ARG A 193 -22.90 13.59 -0.72
CA ARG A 193 -21.80 12.87 -1.37
C ARG A 193 -22.17 12.46 -2.78
N LEU A 194 -23.34 11.82 -2.98
CA LEU A 194 -23.80 11.33 -4.28
C LEU A 194 -23.83 12.43 -5.35
N MET A 195 -24.34 13.62 -5.01
CA MET A 195 -24.40 14.75 -5.95
C MET A 195 -23.01 15.28 -6.36
N ASN A 196 -21.99 15.08 -5.51
CA ASN A 196 -20.64 15.61 -5.71
C ASN A 196 -19.65 14.54 -6.20
N MET A 197 -20.02 13.26 -6.25
CA MET A 197 -19.12 12.19 -6.68
C MET A 197 -18.76 12.28 -8.16
N ARG A 198 -17.52 11.91 -8.48
CA ARG A 198 -17.06 11.69 -9.84
C ARG A 198 -17.75 10.51 -10.49
N GLU A 199 -17.89 10.57 -11.80
CA GLU A 199 -18.42 9.51 -12.65
C GLU A 199 -17.58 9.34 -13.91
N GLU A 200 -17.85 8.28 -14.67
CA GLU A 200 -17.18 8.00 -15.93
C GLU A 200 -17.20 9.22 -16.86
N GLY A 201 -16.06 9.54 -17.45
CA GLY A 201 -15.93 10.69 -18.35
C GLY A 201 -15.49 12.01 -17.68
N ASP A 202 -15.69 12.17 -16.36
CA ASP A 202 -15.23 13.36 -15.64
C ASP A 202 -13.71 13.54 -15.73
N PRO A 203 -13.17 14.77 -15.59
CA PRO A 203 -11.72 14.98 -15.55
C PRO A 203 -11.03 14.22 -14.39
N SER A 204 -10.09 13.34 -14.76
CA SER A 204 -9.29 12.57 -13.80
C SER A 204 -8.08 13.37 -13.31
N PRO A 205 -7.76 13.35 -12.00
CA PRO A 205 -6.51 13.91 -11.47
C PRO A 205 -5.24 13.29 -12.05
N ALA A 206 -5.33 12.07 -12.59
CA ALA A 206 -4.21 11.39 -13.24
C ALA A 206 -3.99 11.85 -14.69
N GLY A 207 -4.83 12.75 -15.20
CA GLY A 207 -4.91 13.12 -16.61
C GLY A 207 -5.95 12.26 -17.36
N GLY A 208 -6.55 12.83 -18.40
CA GLY A 208 -7.63 12.18 -19.15
C GLY A 208 -8.97 12.19 -18.42
N SER A 209 -9.83 11.23 -18.76
CA SER A 209 -11.15 11.04 -18.16
C SER A 209 -11.15 9.93 -17.13
N GLU A 210 -12.02 10.04 -16.13
CA GLU A 210 -12.29 8.98 -15.17
C GLU A 210 -12.78 7.75 -15.93
N PRO A 211 -12.21 6.56 -15.68
CA PRO A 211 -12.73 5.33 -16.25
C PRO A 211 -14.09 5.00 -15.64
N LYS A 212 -14.71 3.89 -16.08
CA LYS A 212 -15.84 3.33 -15.37
C LYS A 212 -15.49 3.09 -13.89
N VAL A 213 -16.18 3.79 -13.00
CA VAL A 213 -16.01 3.75 -11.55
C VAL A 213 -17.36 3.49 -10.89
N GLY A 214 -17.36 2.74 -9.80
CA GLY A 214 -18.58 2.35 -9.08
C GLY A 214 -18.85 3.16 -7.81
N TYR A 215 -18.41 4.42 -7.72
CA TYR A 215 -18.46 5.18 -6.46
C TYR A 215 -19.89 5.42 -5.97
N LYS A 216 -20.79 5.86 -6.87
CA LYS A 216 -22.19 6.15 -6.55
C LYS A 216 -22.94 4.88 -6.23
N GLU A 217 -22.79 3.86 -7.09
CA GLU A 217 -23.42 2.55 -6.95
C GLU A 217 -23.02 1.87 -5.65
N THR A 218 -21.74 2.00 -5.25
CA THR A 218 -21.27 1.46 -3.97
C THR A 218 -21.89 2.18 -2.78
N LEU A 219 -21.97 3.51 -2.82
CA LEU A 219 -22.54 4.28 -1.72
C LEU A 219 -24.06 4.04 -1.60
N GLU A 220 -24.78 4.03 -2.71
CA GLU A 220 -26.21 3.72 -2.77
C GLU A 220 -26.49 2.32 -2.21
N ALA A 221 -25.77 1.30 -2.70
CA ALA A 221 -25.95 -0.07 -2.23
C ALA A 221 -25.66 -0.24 -0.73
N VAL A 222 -24.65 0.47 -0.21
CA VAL A 222 -24.33 0.44 1.24
C VAL A 222 -25.39 1.18 2.05
N ALA A 223 -25.87 2.33 1.58
CA ALA A 223 -26.92 3.09 2.24
C ALA A 223 -28.23 2.28 2.32
N ASP A 224 -28.63 1.65 1.21
CA ASP A 224 -29.81 0.79 1.14
C ASP A 224 -29.67 -0.41 2.09
N ALA A 225 -28.55 -1.15 2.00
CA ALA A 225 -28.33 -2.35 2.80
C ALA A 225 -28.21 -2.05 4.30
N ALA A 226 -27.72 -0.85 4.66
CA ALA A 226 -27.63 -0.43 6.04
C ALA A 226 -28.98 0.08 6.60
N GLY A 227 -29.99 0.32 5.76
CA GLY A 227 -31.24 0.95 6.18
C GLY A 227 -31.09 2.45 6.45
N TRP A 228 -30.20 3.13 5.71
CA TRP A 228 -29.85 4.53 5.94
C TRP A 228 -31.05 5.48 5.83
N TRP A 229 -31.97 5.21 4.90
CA TRP A 229 -33.08 6.11 4.60
C TRP A 229 -34.18 6.11 5.67
N ASP A 230 -34.34 4.98 6.36
CA ASP A 230 -35.29 4.80 7.44
C ASP A 230 -34.58 4.80 8.81
N ARG A 231 -33.37 5.38 8.87
CA ARG A 231 -32.55 5.31 10.07
C ARG A 231 -33.18 6.08 11.23
N GLU A 232 -33.32 5.39 12.35
CA GLU A 232 -33.64 5.99 13.65
C GLU A 232 -32.37 6.06 14.49
N THR A 233 -32.30 7.04 15.39
CA THR A 233 -31.14 7.23 16.28
C THR A 233 -31.62 7.35 17.72
N ASP A 234 -31.25 6.38 18.55
CA ASP A 234 -31.51 6.42 19.98
C ASP A 234 -30.48 7.29 20.73
N GLU A 235 -30.72 7.50 22.02
CA GLU A 235 -29.75 8.15 22.91
C GLU A 235 -28.38 7.44 22.87
N ASN A 236 -27.30 8.20 22.66
CA ASN A 236 -25.93 7.70 22.54
C ASN A 236 -25.65 6.78 21.33
N GLN A 237 -26.48 6.81 20.30
CA GLN A 237 -26.21 6.17 19.02
C GLN A 237 -25.97 7.22 17.92
N GLY A 238 -25.36 6.79 16.81
CA GLY A 238 -25.11 7.67 15.68
C GLY A 238 -24.81 6.89 14.42
N TRP A 239 -25.17 7.50 13.29
CA TRP A 239 -24.89 6.99 11.96
C TRP A 239 -23.79 7.82 11.32
N GLY A 240 -22.83 7.16 10.70
CA GLY A 240 -21.70 7.81 10.03
C GLY A 240 -21.45 7.19 8.68
N VAL A 241 -21.04 8.01 7.72
CA VAL A 241 -20.71 7.57 6.37
C VAL A 241 -19.43 8.23 5.90
N ALA A 242 -18.58 7.47 5.23
CA ALA A 242 -17.36 7.96 4.61
C ALA A 242 -17.05 7.15 3.37
N VAL A 243 -16.50 7.79 2.34
CA VAL A 243 -16.11 7.15 1.10
C VAL A 243 -14.63 7.40 0.81
N GLY A 244 -13.91 6.32 0.55
CA GLY A 244 -12.49 6.36 0.26
C GLY A 244 -12.14 5.53 -0.96
N ASP A 245 -11.16 5.98 -1.73
CA ASP A 245 -10.55 5.21 -2.80
C ASP A 245 -9.08 4.91 -2.50
N TRP A 246 -8.60 3.80 -3.04
CA TRP A 246 -7.18 3.53 -3.10
C TRP A 246 -6.83 2.96 -4.47
N THR A 247 -5.81 3.54 -5.10
CA THR A 247 -5.37 3.08 -6.41
C THR A 247 -4.67 1.75 -6.30
N ASN A 248 -4.94 0.85 -7.25
CA ASN A 248 -4.12 -0.33 -7.42
C ASN A 248 -2.72 0.08 -7.91
N GLY A 249 -1.69 -0.51 -7.29
CA GLY A 249 -0.34 -0.41 -7.80
C GLY A 249 -0.25 -1.04 -9.17
N CYS A 250 0.56 -0.44 -10.03
CA CYS A 250 0.71 -0.87 -11.40
C CYS A 250 2.17 -0.73 -11.82
N GLY A 251 2.62 -1.75 -12.55
CA GLY A 251 3.99 -2.00 -12.95
C GLY A 251 4.05 -3.42 -13.55
N PRO A 252 5.08 -3.73 -14.34
CA PRO A 252 5.18 -5.04 -14.97
C PRO A 252 5.36 -6.14 -13.91
N GLY A 253 4.50 -7.15 -13.97
CA GLY A 253 4.65 -8.44 -13.30
C GLY A 253 5.09 -9.51 -14.29
N TRP A 254 5.80 -10.53 -13.78
CA TRP A 254 6.23 -11.67 -14.59
C TRP A 254 6.12 -12.94 -13.76
N VAL A 255 5.66 -14.01 -14.38
CA VAL A 255 5.67 -15.37 -13.82
C VAL A 255 6.18 -16.33 -14.88
N TYR A 256 6.87 -17.40 -14.47
CA TYR A 256 7.16 -18.53 -15.34
C TYR A 256 6.22 -19.68 -15.01
N VAL A 257 5.62 -20.29 -16.02
CA VAL A 257 4.78 -21.48 -15.86
C VAL A 257 5.46 -22.65 -16.56
N SER A 258 5.70 -23.72 -15.81
CA SER A 258 6.19 -25.00 -16.34
C SER A 258 5.06 -26.01 -16.28
N VAL A 259 4.71 -26.59 -17.42
CA VAL A 259 3.76 -27.70 -17.51
C VAL A 259 4.54 -29.01 -17.54
N HIS A 260 4.12 -29.96 -16.72
CA HIS A 260 4.78 -31.24 -16.53
C HIS A 260 4.06 -32.36 -17.30
N GLU A 261 4.75 -33.49 -17.53
CA GLU A 261 4.23 -34.63 -18.29
C GLU A 261 2.98 -35.27 -17.66
N ASP A 262 2.80 -35.11 -16.35
CA ASP A 262 1.62 -35.57 -15.60
C ASP A 262 0.41 -34.62 -15.72
N GLY A 263 0.53 -33.55 -16.51
CA GLY A 263 -0.50 -32.53 -16.68
C GLY A 263 -0.58 -31.50 -15.54
N SER A 264 0.33 -31.57 -14.56
CA SER A 264 0.43 -30.54 -13.52
C SER A 264 1.17 -29.29 -14.03
N ALA A 265 0.88 -28.15 -13.42
CA ALA A 265 1.55 -26.89 -13.70
C ALA A 265 2.28 -26.38 -12.46
N ARG A 266 3.46 -25.81 -12.67
CA ARG A 266 4.26 -25.16 -11.63
C ARG A 266 4.55 -23.72 -12.01
N VAL A 267 4.20 -22.81 -11.12
CA VAL A 267 4.37 -21.38 -11.32
C VAL A 267 5.54 -20.88 -10.47
N PHE A 268 6.41 -20.08 -11.09
CA PHE A 268 7.54 -19.44 -10.45
C PHE A 268 7.38 -17.92 -10.50
N HIS A 269 7.40 -17.27 -9.34
CA HIS A 269 7.33 -15.81 -9.22
C HIS A 269 8.09 -15.32 -7.99
N GLY A 270 8.47 -14.04 -8.00
CA GLY A 270 9.24 -13.39 -6.94
C GLY A 270 8.42 -12.51 -5.99
N SER A 271 7.09 -12.49 -6.15
CA SER A 271 6.20 -11.76 -5.24
C SER A 271 6.02 -12.51 -3.92
N MET A 272 5.69 -11.75 -2.87
CA MET A 272 5.49 -12.26 -1.53
C MET A 272 4.00 -12.46 -1.28
N ASP A 273 3.61 -13.66 -0.82
CA ASP A 273 2.24 -13.88 -0.39
C ASP A 273 2.02 -13.31 1.02
N ILE A 274 1.10 -12.35 1.09
CA ILE A 274 0.67 -11.67 2.31
C ILE A 274 -0.86 -11.64 2.41
N THR A 275 -1.54 -11.72 1.26
CA THR A 275 -2.99 -11.53 1.14
C THR A 275 -3.66 -12.56 0.22
N GLY A 276 -3.00 -13.69 -0.06
CA GLY A 276 -3.48 -14.73 -0.96
C GLY A 276 -2.98 -14.58 -2.41
N THR A 277 -1.82 -13.95 -2.62
CA THR A 277 -1.24 -13.78 -3.96
C THR A 277 -0.94 -15.12 -4.62
N ASP A 278 -0.42 -16.09 -3.87
CA ASP A 278 -0.11 -17.43 -4.39
C ASP A 278 -1.40 -18.12 -4.86
N THR A 279 -2.48 -17.99 -4.08
CA THR A 279 -3.81 -18.53 -4.44
C THR A 279 -4.38 -17.87 -5.69
N MET A 280 -4.33 -16.53 -5.77
CA MET A 280 -4.82 -15.78 -6.93
C MET A 280 -4.06 -16.18 -8.20
N ILE A 281 -2.72 -16.24 -8.16
CA ILE A 281 -1.91 -16.66 -9.31
C ILE A 281 -2.27 -18.10 -9.72
N SER A 282 -2.43 -19.01 -8.76
CA SER A 282 -2.83 -20.39 -9.05
C SER A 282 -4.21 -20.48 -9.70
N GLN A 283 -5.17 -19.66 -9.29
CA GLN A 283 -6.50 -19.60 -9.92
C GLN A 283 -6.44 -19.10 -11.36
N ILE A 284 -5.68 -18.03 -11.62
CA ILE A 284 -5.48 -17.49 -12.99
C ILE A 284 -4.86 -18.55 -13.89
N VAL A 285 -3.79 -19.20 -13.44
CA VAL A 285 -3.11 -20.25 -14.23
C VAL A 285 -4.01 -21.47 -14.45
N ALA A 286 -4.77 -21.88 -13.44
CA ALA A 286 -5.71 -22.99 -13.57
C ALA A 286 -6.80 -22.70 -14.60
N GLU A 287 -7.34 -21.48 -14.61
CA GLU A 287 -8.35 -21.03 -15.58
C GLU A 287 -7.78 -21.03 -17.01
N ILE A 288 -6.63 -20.38 -17.21
CA ILE A 288 -5.98 -20.26 -18.52
C ILE A 288 -5.61 -21.64 -19.09
N LEU A 289 -5.08 -22.54 -18.27
CA LEU A 289 -4.69 -23.89 -18.70
C LEU A 289 -5.87 -24.88 -18.70
N THR A 290 -7.04 -24.48 -18.19
CA THR A 290 -8.22 -25.34 -18.04
C THR A 290 -7.90 -26.63 -17.26
N VAL A 291 -7.14 -26.51 -16.18
CA VAL A 291 -6.76 -27.62 -15.29
C VAL A 291 -7.38 -27.44 -13.90
N PRO A 292 -7.57 -28.51 -13.12
CA PRO A 292 -7.99 -28.37 -11.73
C PRO A 292 -7.02 -27.50 -10.94
N TYR A 293 -7.53 -26.62 -10.07
CA TYR A 293 -6.72 -25.79 -9.16
C TYR A 293 -5.66 -26.60 -8.41
N LYS A 294 -6.01 -27.82 -7.97
CA LYS A 294 -5.09 -28.73 -7.25
C LYS A 294 -3.90 -29.21 -8.09
N SER A 295 -3.96 -29.08 -9.41
CA SER A 295 -2.88 -29.42 -10.34
C SER A 295 -1.87 -28.28 -10.51
N VAL A 296 -2.13 -27.09 -9.93
CA VAL A 296 -1.23 -25.94 -9.98
C VAL A 296 -0.47 -25.80 -8.66
N THR A 297 0.86 -25.71 -8.73
CA THR A 297 1.72 -25.50 -7.55
C THR A 297 2.55 -24.23 -7.69
N ILE A 298 2.69 -23.47 -6.61
CA ILE A 298 3.57 -22.30 -6.55
C ILE A 298 4.95 -22.69 -6.04
N ARG A 299 5.99 -22.18 -6.70
CA ARG A 299 7.36 -22.12 -6.19
C ARG A 299 7.81 -20.68 -6.17
N ARG A 300 7.80 -20.08 -4.98
CA ARG A 300 8.35 -18.73 -4.79
C ARG A 300 9.86 -18.77 -5.01
N GLY A 301 10.34 -18.02 -5.99
CA GLY A 301 11.76 -17.88 -6.23
C GLY A 301 12.37 -16.79 -5.37
N ASP A 302 13.68 -16.87 -5.17
CA ASP A 302 14.46 -15.82 -4.55
C ASP A 302 14.90 -14.77 -5.58
N THR A 303 15.70 -13.80 -5.19
CA THR A 303 16.13 -12.76 -6.14
C THR A 303 17.10 -13.24 -7.22
N ASP A 304 17.73 -14.42 -7.06
CA ASP A 304 18.59 -15.03 -8.07
C ASP A 304 17.76 -15.79 -9.11
N SER A 305 16.67 -16.43 -8.71
CA SER A 305 15.90 -17.35 -9.56
C SER A 305 14.57 -16.81 -10.06
N ALA A 306 13.95 -15.85 -9.36
CA ALA A 306 12.64 -15.32 -9.75
C ALA A 306 12.74 -14.12 -10.70
N PRO A 307 11.78 -13.98 -11.62
CA PRO A 307 11.66 -12.74 -12.38
C PRO A 307 11.26 -11.59 -11.44
N VAL A 308 11.68 -10.38 -11.79
CA VAL A 308 11.43 -9.19 -10.97
C VAL A 308 9.94 -8.87 -10.96
N PHE A 309 9.34 -8.83 -9.78
CA PHE A 309 8.00 -8.29 -9.59
C PHE A 309 8.12 -6.82 -9.16
N GLN A 310 7.82 -5.88 -10.06
CA GLN A 310 8.05 -4.46 -9.80
C GLN A 310 6.81 -3.80 -9.18
N GLN A 311 6.76 -3.79 -7.85
CA GLN A 311 5.81 -2.95 -7.13
C GLN A 311 6.25 -1.47 -7.22
N PHE A 312 5.58 -0.72 -8.11
CA PHE A 312 5.58 0.74 -8.27
C PHE A 312 6.77 1.40 -9.00
N ARG A 313 6.62 1.58 -10.33
CA ARG A 313 7.18 2.73 -11.08
C ARG A 313 6.17 3.21 -12.13
N ARG A 314 5.90 4.52 -12.15
CA ARG A 314 4.93 5.19 -13.06
C ARG A 314 5.37 5.13 -14.53
N LYS A 315 4.45 4.74 -15.42
CA LYS A 315 3.81 5.56 -16.49
C LYS A 315 3.05 4.60 -17.46
N ARG A 316 1.73 4.68 -17.46
CA ARG A 316 0.72 3.83 -18.16
C ARG A 316 0.36 2.54 -17.43
N CYS A 317 -0.93 2.43 -17.13
CA CYS A 317 -1.58 1.27 -16.53
C CYS A 317 -2.66 0.84 -17.48
N ASP A 318 -2.30 -0.07 -18.36
CA ASP A 318 -3.24 -1.01 -18.93
C ASP A 318 -3.08 -2.27 -18.07
N ILE A 319 -4.19 -2.79 -17.53
CA ILE A 319 -4.20 -4.03 -16.75
C ILE A 319 -3.82 -5.14 -17.72
N HIS A 320 -2.55 -5.54 -17.74
CA HIS A 320 -2.01 -6.56 -18.64
C HIS A 320 -1.57 -7.85 -17.94
N ASP A 321 -1.77 -7.96 -16.63
CA ASP A 321 -1.40 -9.16 -15.86
C ASP A 321 -2.66 -9.93 -15.42
N GLY A 322 -3.52 -10.23 -16.39
CA GLY A 322 -4.57 -11.24 -16.31
C GLY A 322 -4.28 -12.37 -17.27
#